data_AF-A0A932EHP2-F1
#
_entry.id   AF-A0A932EHP2-F1
#
_cell.length_a   1.000
_cell.length_b   1.000
_cell.length_c   1.000
_cell.angle_alpha   90.00
_cell.angle_beta   90.00
_cell.angle_gamma   90.00
#
_symmetry.space_group_name_H-M   'P 1'
#
loop_
_entity.id
_entity.type
_entity.pdbx_description
1 polymer ?
#
loop_
_entity_poly.entity_id
_entity_poly.type
_entity_poly.pdbx_seq_one_letter_code
_entity_poly.pdbx_strand_id
1 'polypeptide(L)'
;MPDEILLIQAEVYARQGDSAQALTLVNQVRTPCASTLNEPVACLAALTAADVPTPQAMLDAILREREYELYLQGVHWSDLRRFGKRVKYNFMMISSAECGNNPNAPAELCLAVTAPNP
;
A
#
# COMPACT_ATOMS: atom_id res chain seq x y z
N MET A 1 10.16 1.30 -12.80
CA MET A 1 8.88 0.79 -12.28
C MET A 1 7.76 1.75 -12.65
N PRO A 2 7.30 1.70 -13.91
CA PRO A 2 6.22 2.56 -14.41
C PRO A 2 4.89 2.26 -13.72
N ASP A 3 4.70 1.00 -13.31
CA ASP A 3 3.40 0.46 -12.95
C ASP A 3 2.93 0.89 -11.56
N GLU A 4 3.84 1.31 -10.67
CA GLU A 4 3.46 1.91 -9.39
C GLU A 4 2.55 3.14 -9.60
N ILE A 5 2.90 4.01 -10.55
CA ILE A 5 2.15 5.24 -10.81
C ILE A 5 0.76 4.91 -11.36
N LEU A 6 0.64 3.87 -12.19
CA LEU A 6 -0.66 3.38 -12.67
C LEU A 6 -1.53 2.91 -11.50
N LEU A 7 -0.96 2.18 -10.54
CA LEU A 7 -1.68 1.72 -9.35
C LEU A 7 -2.06 2.86 -8.40
N ILE A 8 -1.24 3.90 -8.27
CA ILE A 8 -1.60 5.13 -7.53
C ILE A 8 -2.75 5.86 -8.24
N GLN A 9 -2.70 5.98 -9.55
CA GLN A 9 -3.77 6.60 -10.33
C GLN A 9 -5.07 5.79 -10.22
N ALA A 10 -4.99 4.45 -10.24
CA ALA A 10 -6.12 3.57 -9.99
C ALA A 10 -6.72 3.79 -8.59
N GLU A 11 -5.88 3.93 -7.56
CA GLU A 11 -6.32 4.26 -6.20
C GLU A 11 -7.09 5.58 -6.16
N VAL A 12 -6.58 6.61 -6.84
CA VAL A 12 -7.23 7.92 -6.93
C VAL A 12 -8.62 7.80 -7.55
N TYR A 13 -8.76 7.11 -8.69
CA TYR A 13 -10.07 6.89 -9.31
C TYR A 13 -11.01 6.08 -8.41
N ALA A 14 -10.52 5.02 -7.77
CA ALA A 14 -11.31 4.21 -6.85
C ALA A 14 -11.84 5.04 -5.66
N ARG A 15 -11.01 5.94 -5.11
CA ARG A 15 -11.41 6.84 -4.01
C ARG A 15 -12.37 7.94 -4.43
N GLN A 16 -12.36 8.33 -5.71
CA GLN A 16 -13.35 9.25 -6.29
C GLN A 16 -14.68 8.57 -6.65
N GLY A 17 -14.76 7.24 -6.52
CA GLY A 17 -15.95 6.46 -6.86
C GLY A 17 -15.98 5.98 -8.32
N ASP A 18 -14.93 6.20 -9.10
CA ASP A 18 -14.82 5.71 -10.48
C ASP A 18 -14.11 4.35 -10.52
N SER A 19 -14.85 3.30 -10.16
CA SER A 19 -14.33 1.93 -10.20
C SER A 19 -14.08 1.42 -11.62
N ALA A 20 -14.72 1.98 -12.65
CA ALA A 20 -14.51 1.53 -14.03
C ALA A 20 -13.13 1.96 -14.55
N GLN A 21 -12.73 3.22 -14.29
CA GLN A 21 -11.38 3.70 -14.62
C GLN A 21 -10.33 3.01 -13.76
N ALA A 22 -10.59 2.82 -12.47
CA ALA A 22 -9.68 2.08 -11.59
C ALA A 22 -9.43 0.64 -12.10
N LEU A 23 -10.48 -0.09 -12.49
CA LEU A 23 -10.37 -1.44 -13.04
C LEU A 23 -9.52 -1.49 -14.30
N THR A 24 -9.71 -0.50 -15.18
CA THR A 24 -8.97 -0.39 -16.44
C THR A 24 -7.47 -0.28 -16.17
N LEU A 25 -7.06 0.59 -15.24
CA LEU A 25 -5.66 0.78 -14.87
C LEU A 25 -5.06 -0.43 -14.14
N VAL A 26 -5.81 -1.07 -13.24
CA VAL A 26 -5.37 -2.31 -12.57
C VAL A 26 -5.09 -3.41 -13.60
N ASN A 27 -5.96 -3.55 -14.60
CA ASN A 27 -5.77 -4.56 -15.65
C ASN A 27 -4.59 -4.25 -16.57
N GLN A 28 -4.17 -2.99 -16.70
CA GLN A 28 -2.94 -2.64 -17.44
C GLN A 28 -1.68 -3.17 -16.76
N VAL A 29 -1.67 -3.30 -15.43
CA VAL A 29 -0.54 -3.88 -14.67
C VAL A 29 -0.65 -5.40 -14.59
N ARG A 30 -1.88 -5.92 -14.48
CA ARG A 30 -2.13 -7.34 -14.21
C ARG A 30 -1.97 -8.26 -15.44
N THR A 31 -2.31 -7.76 -16.63
CA THR A 31 -2.40 -8.59 -17.85
C THR A 31 -1.12 -8.75 -18.67
N PRO A 32 -0.12 -7.84 -18.66
CA PRO A 32 1.08 -8.00 -19.46
C PRO A 32 1.84 -9.29 -19.12
N CYS A 33 2.23 -10.03 -20.16
CA CYS A 33 3.10 -11.21 -20.07
C CYS A 33 4.52 -10.96 -20.57
N ALA A 34 4.81 -9.72 -20.99
CA ALA A 34 6.13 -9.26 -21.41
C ALA A 34 6.24 -7.75 -21.16
N SER A 35 7.45 -7.28 -20.84
CA SER A 35 7.79 -5.87 -20.77
C SER A 35 9.02 -5.60 -21.64
N THR A 36 9.11 -4.39 -22.18
CA THR A 36 10.34 -3.89 -22.83
C THR A 36 11.43 -3.56 -21.83
N LEU A 37 11.07 -3.38 -20.56
CA LEU A 37 11.98 -3.20 -19.44
C LEU A 37 12.27 -4.56 -18.79
N ASN A 38 13.45 -4.70 -18.19
CA ASN A 38 13.80 -5.90 -17.42
C ASN A 38 13.16 -5.84 -16.03
N GLU A 39 11.83 -5.93 -15.99
CA GLU A 39 11.00 -5.85 -14.80
C GLU A 39 10.09 -7.09 -14.68
N PRO A 40 9.69 -7.48 -13.46
CA PRO A 40 8.73 -8.56 -13.28
C PRO A 40 7.39 -8.18 -13.93
N VAL A 41 6.76 -9.15 -14.59
CA VAL A 41 5.42 -9.01 -15.19
C VAL A 41 4.47 -10.03 -14.55
N ALA A 42 3.21 -9.63 -14.38
CA ALA A 42 2.23 -10.46 -13.67
C ALA A 42 1.72 -11.64 -14.53
N CYS A 43 1.43 -11.42 -15.82
CA CYS A 43 0.81 -12.39 -16.72
C CYS A 43 -0.43 -13.09 -16.13
N LEU A 44 -1.32 -12.31 -15.50
CA LEU A 44 -2.54 -12.80 -14.87
C LEU A 44 -3.77 -12.44 -15.69
N ALA A 45 -4.85 -13.19 -15.49
CA ALA A 45 -6.14 -12.85 -16.09
C ALA A 45 -6.65 -11.49 -15.60
N ALA A 46 -7.25 -10.72 -16.50
CA ALA A 46 -7.89 -9.45 -16.17
C ALA A 46 -8.99 -9.66 -15.11
N LEU A 47 -9.07 -8.74 -14.15
CA LEU A 47 -10.20 -8.65 -13.25
C LEU A 47 -11.41 -8.09 -13.98
N THR A 48 -12.59 -8.56 -13.61
CA THR A 48 -13.88 -8.08 -14.09
C THR A 48 -14.60 -7.30 -12.99
N ALA A 49 -15.65 -6.56 -13.34
CA ALA A 49 -16.48 -5.88 -12.36
C ALA A 49 -17.12 -6.86 -11.34
N ALA A 50 -17.29 -8.14 -11.71
CA ALA A 50 -17.79 -9.16 -10.80
C ALA A 50 -16.77 -9.58 -9.73
N ASP A 51 -15.46 -9.48 -10.04
CA ASP A 51 -14.38 -9.80 -9.09
C ASP A 51 -14.18 -8.71 -8.04
N VAL A 52 -14.54 -7.46 -8.38
CA VAL A 52 -14.43 -6.27 -7.53
C VAL A 52 -15.77 -5.54 -7.41
N PRO A 53 -16.82 -6.19 -6.84
CA PRO A 53 -18.19 -5.71 -6.89
C PRO A 53 -18.46 -4.49 -6.01
N THR A 54 -17.50 -4.07 -5.17
CA THR A 54 -17.66 -2.95 -4.24
C THR A 54 -16.44 -2.02 -4.31
N PRO A 55 -16.59 -0.74 -3.94
CA PRO A 55 -15.45 0.19 -3.85
C PRO A 55 -14.33 -0.34 -2.93
N GLN A 56 -14.69 -1.00 -1.83
CA GLN A 56 -13.71 -1.59 -0.93
C GLN A 56 -12.98 -2.78 -1.57
N ALA A 57 -13.69 -3.64 -2.32
CA ALA A 57 -13.07 -4.74 -3.04
C ALA A 57 -12.09 -4.23 -4.12
N MET A 58 -12.41 -3.11 -4.77
CA MET A 58 -11.48 -2.45 -5.68
C MET A 58 -10.21 -1.95 -4.97
N LEU A 59 -10.35 -1.27 -3.83
CA LEU A 59 -9.21 -0.81 -3.04
C LEU A 59 -8.36 -1.97 -2.54
N ASP A 60 -8.99 -3.08 -2.15
CA ASP A 60 -8.28 -4.28 -1.70
C ASP A 60 -7.52 -4.96 -2.85
N ALA A 61 -8.10 -5.00 -4.05
CA ALA A 61 -7.41 -5.48 -5.26
C ALA A 61 -6.21 -4.59 -5.61
N ILE A 62 -6.36 -3.27 -5.57
CA ILE A 62 -5.25 -2.32 -5.81
C ILE A 62 -4.12 -2.52 -4.80
N LEU A 63 -4.45 -2.65 -3.52
CA LEU A 63 -3.46 -2.93 -2.47
C LEU A 63 -2.72 -4.24 -2.76
N ARG A 64 -3.44 -5.27 -3.23
CA ARG A 64 -2.85 -6.57 -3.54
C ARG A 64 -1.86 -6.52 -4.71
N GLU A 65 -2.18 -5.78 -5.77
CA GLU A 65 -1.24 -5.59 -6.89
C GLU A 65 -0.02 -4.78 -6.44
N ARG A 66 -0.21 -3.74 -5.62
CA ARG A 66 0.90 -2.96 -5.05
C ARG A 66 1.85 -3.80 -4.21
N GLU A 67 1.34 -4.76 -3.43
CA GLU A 67 2.17 -5.67 -2.64
C GLU A 67 3.14 -6.49 -3.49
N TYR A 68 2.68 -6.95 -4.65
CA TYR A 68 3.49 -7.73 -5.57
C TYR A 68 4.47 -6.84 -6.35
N GLU A 69 3.97 -5.74 -6.88
CA GLU A 69 4.75 -4.80 -7.69
C GLU A 69 5.91 -4.20 -6.90
N LEU A 70 5.67 -3.85 -5.63
CA LEU A 70 6.64 -3.22 -4.74
C LEU A 70 7.31 -4.22 -3.79
N TYR A 71 7.30 -5.52 -4.14
CA TYR A 71 7.94 -6.55 -3.33
C TYR A 71 9.45 -6.25 -3.17
N LEU A 72 9.95 -6.44 -1.95
CA LEU A 72 11.33 -6.09 -1.53
C LEU A 72 11.68 -4.59 -1.49
N GLN A 73 10.72 -3.68 -1.65
CA GLN A 73 10.98 -2.23 -1.55
C GLN A 73 10.69 -1.63 -0.17
N GLY A 74 10.12 -2.41 0.75
CA GLY A 74 9.87 -1.97 2.14
C GLY A 74 8.71 -0.99 2.32
N VAL A 75 7.92 -0.72 1.28
CA VAL A 75 6.81 0.25 1.32
C VAL A 75 5.48 -0.35 1.79
N HIS A 76 5.37 -1.68 1.86
CA HIS A 76 4.15 -2.40 2.23
C HIS A 76 3.56 -1.95 3.58
N TRP A 77 4.39 -1.74 4.60
CA TRP A 77 3.92 -1.26 5.91
C TRP A 77 3.24 0.12 5.83
N SER A 78 3.79 1.03 5.03
CA SER A 78 3.21 2.35 4.80
C SER A 78 1.89 2.26 4.03
N ASP A 79 1.81 1.37 3.04
CA ASP A 79 0.58 1.12 2.27
C ASP A 79 -0.52 0.52 3.15
N LEU A 80 -0.22 -0.49 3.97
CA LEU A 80 -1.19 -1.04 4.94
C LEU A 80 -1.78 0.06 5.82
N ARG A 81 -0.94 0.96 6.34
CA ARG A 81 -1.39 2.09 7.15
C ARG A 81 -2.27 3.07 6.36
N ARG A 82 -1.89 3.44 5.14
CA ARG A 82 -2.67 4.35 4.29
C ARG A 82 -4.05 3.77 3.92
N PHE A 83 -4.12 2.45 3.75
CA PHE A 83 -5.34 1.72 3.47
C PHE A 83 -6.15 1.38 4.74
N GLY A 84 -5.72 1.83 5.92
CA GLY A 84 -6.42 1.56 7.18
C GLY A 84 -6.39 0.08 7.59
N LYS A 85 -5.46 -0.71 7.05
CA LYS A 85 -5.26 -2.10 7.44
C LYS A 85 -4.57 -2.17 8.80
N ARG A 86 -4.82 -3.26 9.53
CA ARG A 86 -4.22 -3.47 10.85
C ARG A 86 -2.72 -3.67 10.73
N VAL A 87 -1.94 -2.84 11.42
CA VAL A 87 -0.50 -3.00 11.61
C VAL A 87 -0.18 -3.16 13.09
N LYS A 88 0.86 -3.93 13.42
CA LYS A 88 1.25 -4.15 14.82
C LYS A 88 1.66 -2.86 15.52
N TYR A 89 2.38 -1.99 14.80
CA TYR A 89 2.80 -0.68 15.28
C TYR A 89 2.56 0.35 14.16
N ASN A 90 1.95 1.48 14.53
CA ASN A 90 1.68 2.58 13.60
C ASN A 90 2.93 3.38 13.27
N PHE A 91 3.93 3.40 14.14
CA PHE A 91 5.19 4.10 13.90
C PHE A 91 6.35 3.26 14.42
N MET A 92 7.55 3.49 13.89
CA MET A 92 8.77 2.96 14.49
C MET A 92 9.03 3.65 15.82
N MET A 93 9.66 2.94 16.74
CA MET A 93 10.03 3.50 18.03
C MET A 93 11.10 4.57 17.85
N ILE A 94 10.97 5.65 18.62
CA ILE A 94 12.05 6.62 18.78
C ILE A 94 13.20 5.97 19.54
N SER A 95 14.44 6.36 19.25
CA SER A 95 15.61 5.82 19.95
C SER A 95 15.66 6.32 21.40
N SER A 96 16.21 5.52 22.31
CA SER A 96 16.41 5.94 23.70
C SER A 96 17.40 7.09 23.83
N ALA A 97 18.36 7.20 22.91
CA ALA A 97 19.32 8.29 22.86
C ALA A 97 18.65 9.65 22.56
N GLU A 98 17.68 9.68 21.64
CA GLU A 98 16.88 10.90 21.39
C GLU A 98 16.08 11.28 22.63
N CYS A 99 15.44 10.33 23.28
CA CYS A 99 14.68 10.60 24.50
C CYS A 99 15.54 11.09 25.68
N GLY A 100 16.80 10.67 25.77
CA GLY A 100 17.71 11.06 26.85
C GLY A 100 18.43 12.39 26.60
N ASN A 101 18.72 12.73 25.34
CA ASN A 101 19.57 13.86 24.99
C ASN A 101 18.81 15.05 24.41
N ASN A 102 17.60 14.85 23.87
CA ASN A 102 16.80 15.90 23.25
C ASN A 102 15.63 16.31 24.15
N PRO A 103 15.66 17.48 24.80
CA PRO A 103 14.58 17.95 25.67
C PRO A 103 13.27 18.25 24.91
N ASN A 104 13.31 18.36 23.58
CA ASN A 104 12.14 18.54 22.73
C ASN A 104 11.58 17.21 22.22
N ALA A 105 12.16 16.07 22.61
CA ALA A 105 11.61 14.77 22.23
C ALA A 105 10.20 14.60 22.82
N PRO A 106 9.20 14.21 22.02
CA PRO A 106 7.83 14.06 22.48
C PRO A 106 7.73 12.92 23.51
N ALA A 107 7.35 13.27 24.74
CA ALA A 107 7.31 12.33 25.87
C ALA A 107 6.42 11.11 25.61
N GLU A 108 5.29 11.29 24.93
CA GLU A 108 4.35 10.21 24.57
C GLU A 108 5.01 9.12 23.69
N LEU A 109 5.93 9.49 22.79
CA LEU A 109 6.64 8.52 21.95
C LEU A 109 7.77 7.82 22.70
N CYS A 110 8.35 8.47 23.72
CA CYS A 110 9.40 7.91 24.56
C CYS A 110 8.90 6.85 25.56
N LEU A 111 7.59 6.80 25.85
CA LEU A 111 6.99 5.89 26.85
C LEU A 111 6.36 4.62 26.26
N ALA A 112 6.34 4.48 24.92
CA ALA A 112 5.62 3.43 24.17
C ALA A 112 6.09 1.98 24.41
N VAL A 113 7.02 1.74 25.34
CA VAL A 113 7.49 0.40 25.76
C VAL A 113 6.65 -0.16 26.92
N THR A 114 5.82 0.64 27.59
CA THR A 114 5.18 0.26 28.87
C THR A 114 3.68 -0.06 28.82
N ALA A 115 2.98 0.26 27.73
CA ALA A 115 1.55 -0.03 27.60
C ALA A 115 1.33 -1.40 26.93
N PRO A 116 0.55 -2.33 27.54
CA PRO A 116 0.12 -3.54 26.85
C PRO A 116 -0.75 -3.16 25.65
N ASN A 117 -0.51 -3.80 24.50
CA ASN A 117 -1.33 -3.62 23.29
C ASN A 117 -2.81 -3.87 23.62
N PRO A 118 -3.75 -3.03 23.14
CA PRO A 118 -5.18 -3.36 23.16
C PRO A 118 -5.52 -4.53 22.22
#